data_AF-D8F3D9-F1
#
_entry.id   AF-D8F3D9-F1
#
_cell.length_a   1.000
_cell.length_b   1.000
_cell.length_c   1.000
_cell.angle_alpha   90.00
_cell.angle_beta   90.00
_cell.angle_gamma   90.00
#
_symmetry.space_group_name_H-M   'P 1'
#
loop_
_entity.id
_entity.type
_entity.pdbx_description
1 polymer ?
#
loop_
_entity_poly.entity_id
_entity_poly.type
_entity_poly.pdbx_seq_one_letter_code
_entity_poly.pdbx_strand_id
1 'polypeptide(L)'
;MGYQAEGTPGREIVTYAGRPDGYVTLDGEIVEIRARVHQMTGYSAHADARGLAEWVRAMAERPAEIRLVHGERKARDALAKMLG
;
A
#
# COMPACT_ATOMS: atom_id res chain seq x y z
N MET A 1 0.55 0.39 10.34
CA MET A 1 0.02 -0.84 9.72
C MET A 1 -0.74 -0.45 8.46
N GLY A 2 -0.39 -1.00 7.29
CA GLY A 2 -1.08 -0.71 6.01
C GLY A 2 -0.39 0.32 5.11
N TYR A 3 -0.81 0.35 3.83
CA TYR A 3 -0.31 1.28 2.80
C TYR A 3 -0.60 2.74 3.19
N GLN A 4 0.41 3.60 3.07
CA GLN A 4 0.29 5.04 3.32
C GLN A 4 0.15 5.77 1.97
N ALA A 5 -0.95 6.48 1.77
CA ALA A 5 -1.17 7.19 0.51
C ALA A 5 -0.16 8.32 0.31
N GLU A 6 0.11 8.66 -0.95
CA GLU A 6 0.92 9.82 -1.33
C GLU A 6 0.31 11.11 -0.74
N GLY A 7 1.16 12.01 -0.24
CA GLY A 7 0.75 13.28 0.39
C GLY A 7 0.28 13.16 1.85
N THR A 8 0.34 11.98 2.46
CA THR A 8 0.04 11.81 3.89
C THR A 8 1.29 11.93 4.75
N PRO A 9 1.19 12.47 5.98
CA PRO A 9 2.31 12.47 6.93
C PRO A 9 2.86 11.06 7.20
N GLY A 10 2.00 10.04 7.20
CA GLY A 10 2.40 8.65 7.37
C GLY A 10 3.34 8.16 6.26
N ARG A 11 3.15 8.62 5.01
CA ARG A 11 4.06 8.31 3.89
C ARG A 11 5.40 9.02 4.07
N GLU A 12 5.41 10.27 4.51
CA GLU A 12 6.65 11.01 4.80
C GLU A 12 7.45 10.33 5.90
N ILE A 13 6.81 10.00 7.03
CA ILE A 13 7.44 9.29 8.14
C ILE A 13 8.09 7.99 7.68
N VAL A 14 7.34 7.18 6.93
CA VAL A 14 7.84 5.93 6.34
C VAL A 14 9.06 6.14 5.45
N THR A 15 9.12 7.26 4.72
CA THR A 15 10.14 7.56 3.71
C THR A 15 11.40 8.17 4.31
N TYR A 16 11.27 8.99 5.35
CA TYR A 16 12.36 9.81 5.90
C TYR A 16 12.87 9.33 7.27
N ALA A 17 12.13 8.52 8.03
CA ALA A 17 12.53 8.10 9.39
C ALA A 17 13.87 7.35 9.49
N GLY A 18 14.39 6.80 8.39
CA GLY A 18 15.68 6.12 8.35
C GLY A 18 16.86 7.04 7.98
N ARG A 19 16.63 8.33 7.74
CA ARG A 19 17.66 9.28 7.31
C ARG A 19 18.23 10.05 8.52
N PRO A 20 19.52 10.47 8.47
CA PRO A 20 20.14 11.25 9.54
C PRO A 20 19.42 12.57 9.85
N ASP A 21 18.69 13.12 8.88
CA ASP A 21 17.95 14.38 8.93
C ASP A 21 16.45 14.17 8.64
N GLY A 22 15.92 12.98 8.96
CA GLY A 22 14.53 12.63 8.70
C GLY A 22 13.52 13.56 9.38
N TYR A 23 12.56 14.07 8.62
CA TYR A 23 11.50 14.94 9.13
C TYR A 23 10.12 14.58 8.55
N VAL A 24 9.08 15.10 9.19
CA VAL A 24 7.69 15.05 8.70
C VAL A 24 7.05 16.42 8.91
N THR A 25 6.17 16.82 7.98
CA THR A 25 5.34 18.01 8.17
C THR A 25 4.05 17.64 8.88
N LEU A 26 3.78 18.26 10.04
CA LEU A 26 2.55 18.09 10.82
C LEU A 26 1.95 19.47 11.05
N ASP A 27 0.70 19.67 10.61
CA ASP A 27 -0.03 20.95 10.76
C ASP A 27 0.73 22.20 10.24
N GLY A 28 1.58 22.00 9.21
CA GLY A 28 2.40 23.06 8.62
C GLY A 28 3.75 23.29 9.31
N GLU A 29 4.04 22.56 10.39
CA GLU A 29 5.33 22.60 11.08
C GLU A 29 6.22 21.41 10.70
N ILE A 30 7.52 21.64 10.63
CA ILE A 30 8.52 20.60 10.34
C ILE A 30 8.98 20.00 11.68
N VAL A 31 8.80 18.69 11.83
CA VAL A 31 9.16 17.94 13.03
C VAL A 31 10.21 16.88 12.71
N GLU A 32 11.29 16.84 13.48
CA GLU A 32 12.36 15.84 13.33
C GLU A 32 11.91 14.46 13.83
N ILE A 33 12.19 13.42 13.05
CA ILE A 33 11.84 12.04 13.39
C ILE A 33 12.96 11.43 14.24
N ARG A 34 12.81 11.50 15.56
CA ARG A 34 13.75 10.88 16.52
C ARG A 34 13.35 9.48 16.99
N ALA A 35 12.15 9.06 16.67
CA ALA A 35 11.61 7.75 17.05
C ALA A 35 12.04 6.66 16.06
N ARG A 36 12.23 5.43 16.55
CA ARG A 36 12.40 4.27 15.66
C ARG A 36 11.09 3.94 14.97
N VAL A 37 11.10 3.92 13.64
CA VAL A 37 9.93 3.58 12.83
C VAL A 37 10.07 2.17 12.29
N HIS A 38 9.10 1.31 12.62
CA HIS A 38 9.02 -0.05 12.10
C HIS A 38 7.80 -0.19 11.19
N GLN A 39 8.02 -0.63 9.95
CA GLN A 39 6.94 -1.05 9.06
C GLN A 39 6.72 -2.55 9.20
N MET A 40 5.56 -2.93 9.72
CA MET A 40 5.10 -4.31 9.67
C MET A 40 4.30 -4.52 8.39
N THR A 41 4.99 -4.94 7.33
CA THR A 41 4.37 -5.34 6.06
C THR A 41 3.78 -6.74 6.23
N GLY A 42 2.48 -6.84 6.48
CA GLY A 42 1.80 -8.14 6.70
C GLY A 42 0.50 -8.09 7.50
N TYR A 43 0.21 -6.98 8.17
CA TYR A 43 -1.05 -6.75 8.92
C TYR A 43 -1.99 -5.78 8.19
N SER A 44 -2.04 -5.85 6.86
CA SER A 44 -3.12 -5.20 6.10
C SER A 44 -4.28 -6.19 6.04
N ALA A 45 -5.49 -5.78 6.41
CA ALA A 45 -6.70 -6.60 6.21
C ALA A 45 -7.02 -6.82 4.71
N HIS A 46 -6.26 -6.18 3.81
CA HIS A 46 -6.36 -6.38 2.37
C HIS A 46 -5.46 -7.55 1.93
N ALA A 47 -6.05 -8.51 1.23
CA ALA A 47 -5.31 -9.55 0.53
C ALA A 47 -4.29 -8.92 -0.44
N ASP A 48 -3.11 -9.52 -0.52
CA ASP A 48 -2.12 -9.13 -1.52
C ASP A 48 -2.58 -9.53 -2.93
N ALA A 49 -1.84 -9.08 -3.96
CA ALA A 49 -2.20 -9.35 -5.35
C ALA A 49 -2.27 -10.85 -5.67
N ARG A 50 -1.47 -11.68 -4.99
CA ARG A 50 -1.49 -13.14 -5.17
C ARG A 50 -2.75 -13.73 -4.56
N GLY A 51 -3.10 -13.35 -3.34
CA GLY A 51 -4.32 -13.80 -2.67
C GLY A 51 -5.58 -13.42 -3.45
N LEU A 52 -5.63 -12.21 -4.01
CA LEU A 52 -6.73 -11.81 -4.90
C LEU A 52 -6.80 -12.65 -6.18
N ALA A 53 -5.66 -12.94 -6.80
CA ALA A 53 -5.62 -13.77 -8.01
C ALA A 53 -6.02 -15.23 -7.72
N GLU A 54 -5.54 -15.81 -6.61
CA GLU A 54 -5.91 -17.16 -6.18
C GLU A 54 -7.40 -17.26 -5.85
N TRP A 55 -7.96 -16.24 -5.20
CA TRP A 55 -9.39 -16.18 -4.90
C TRP A 55 -10.24 -16.22 -6.17
N VAL A 56 -9.89 -15.44 -7.20
CA VAL A 56 -10.58 -15.47 -8.50
C VAL A 56 -10.41 -16.84 -9.18
N ARG A 57 -9.22 -17.44 -9.12
CA ARG A 57 -8.97 -18.78 -9.72
C ARG A 57 -9.77 -19.89 -9.05
N ALA A 58 -10.09 -19.74 -7.77
CA ALA A 58 -10.83 -20.73 -6.99
C ALA A 58 -12.35 -20.64 -7.13
N MET A 59 -12.89 -19.64 -7.85
CA MET A 59 -14.32 -19.53 -8.11
C MET A 59 -14.81 -20.69 -8.99
N ALA A 60 -15.93 -21.31 -8.60
CA ALA A 60 -16.51 -22.43 -9.34
C ALA A 60 -16.89 -22.05 -10.77
N GLU A 61 -17.39 -20.84 -10.96
CA GLU A 61 -17.60 -20.21 -12.27
C GLU A 61 -16.77 -18.94 -12.33
N ARG A 62 -15.96 -18.79 -13.38
CA ARG A 62 -15.12 -17.61 -13.53
C ARG A 62 -15.94 -16.42 -14.04
N PRO A 63 -15.70 -15.21 -13.51
CA PRO A 63 -16.35 -14.01 -14.01
C PRO A 63 -15.93 -13.73 -15.45
N ALA A 64 -16.89 -13.35 -16.29
CA ALA A 64 -16.63 -12.95 -17.68
C ALA A 64 -15.93 -11.58 -17.80
N GLU A 65 -16.09 -10.72 -16.79
CA GLU A 65 -15.46 -9.39 -16.72
C GLU A 65 -15.05 -9.08 -15.28
N ILE A 66 -13.89 -8.46 -15.09
CA ILE A 66 -13.40 -7.98 -13.79
C ILE A 66 -13.02 -6.50 -13.89
N ARG A 67 -13.50 -5.67 -12.95
CA ARG A 67 -13.19 -4.23 -12.87
C ARG A 67 -12.44 -3.89 -11.60
N LEU A 68 -11.25 -3.27 -11.74
CA LEU A 68 -10.41 -2.87 -10.61
C LEU A 68 -10.70 -1.41 -10.19
N VAL A 69 -11.42 -1.25 -9.08
CA VAL A 69 -11.96 0.06 -8.64
C VAL A 69 -11.12 0.78 -7.59
N HIS A 70 -10.26 0.08 -6.84
CA HIS A 70 -9.47 0.66 -5.75
C HIS A 70 -8.00 0.23 -5.83
N GLY A 71 -7.09 1.13 -5.44
CA GLY A 71 -5.64 0.93 -5.51
C GLY A 71 -4.93 1.84 -6.50
N GLU A 72 -3.63 2.06 -6.28
CA GLU A 72 -2.79 2.84 -7.19
C GLU A 72 -2.83 2.28 -8.61
N ARG A 73 -2.63 3.14 -9.62
CA ARG A 73 -2.62 2.75 -11.03
C ARG A 73 -1.67 1.57 -11.31
N LYS A 74 -0.42 1.67 -10.85
CA LYS A 74 0.60 0.62 -11.06
C LYS A 74 0.19 -0.72 -10.42
N ALA A 75 -0.39 -0.67 -9.23
CA ALA A 75 -0.85 -1.87 -8.53
C ALA A 75 -2.03 -2.53 -9.26
N ARG A 76 -2.99 -1.72 -9.75
CA ARG A 76 -4.11 -2.22 -10.57
C ARG A 76 -3.63 -2.81 -11.88
N ASP A 77 -2.69 -2.17 -12.57
CA ASP A 77 -2.14 -2.69 -13.83
C ASP A 77 -1.41 -4.03 -13.62
N ALA A 78 -0.68 -4.17 -12.51
CA ALA A 78 -0.01 -5.42 -12.16
C ALA A 78 -1.03 -6.53 -11.85
N LEU A 79 -2.07 -6.23 -11.06
CA LEU A 79 -3.13 -7.18 -10.73
C LEU A 79 -3.93 -7.59 -11.97
N ALA A 80 -4.25 -6.67 -12.87
CA ALA A 80 -4.94 -6.96 -14.12
C ALA A 80 -4.17 -7.98 -14.96
N LYS A 81 -2.84 -7.87 -15.06
CA LYS A 81 -2.00 -8.86 -15.75
C LYS A 81 -2.04 -10.24 -15.08
N MET A 82 -2.19 -10.29 -13.77
CA MET A 82 -2.28 -11.56 -13.03
C MET A 82 -3.65 -12.24 -13.16
N LEU A 83 -4.69 -11.47 -13.46
CA LEU A 83 -6.08 -11.95 -13.62
C LEU A 83 -6.43 -12.36 -15.06
N GLY A 84 -5.52 -12.15 -16.00
CA GLY A 84 -5.65 -12.49 -17.42
C GLY A 84 -6.24 -13.87 -17.68
#